data_AF-A0A968RPE5-F1
#
_entry.id   AF-A0A968RPE5-F1
#
_cell.length_a   1.000
_cell.length_b   1.000
_cell.length_c   1.000
_cell.angle_alpha   90.00
_cell.angle_beta   90.00
_cell.angle_gamma   90.00
#
_symmetry.space_group_name_H-M   'P 1'
#
loop_
_entity.id
_entity.type
_entity.pdbx_description
1 polymer ?
#
loop_
_entity_poly.entity_id
_entity_poly.type
_entity_poly.pdbx_seq_one_letter_code
_entity_poly.pdbx_strand_id
1 'polypeptide(L)' 'EVSHQRLLRKNKTEVGPDIDIRVPLHEVERELEEAGFQLINTDDTSLDYQYIVLAVKRLSIE' A
#
# COMPACT_ATOMS: atom_id res chain seq x y z
N GLU A 1 -13.19 -3.83 -15.54
CA GLU A 1 -14.01 -3.33 -14.42
C GLU A 1 -13.93 -4.19 -13.14
N VAL A 2 -12.84 -4.92 -12.89
CA VAL A 2 -12.75 -5.83 -11.72
C VAL A 2 -11.82 -5.31 -10.61
N SER A 3 -10.94 -4.35 -10.89
CA SER A 3 -9.90 -3.91 -9.95
C SER A 3 -10.40 -3.06 -8.78
N HIS A 4 -11.49 -2.30 -8.94
CA HIS A 4 -11.96 -1.40 -7.88
C HIS A 4 -12.63 -2.12 -6.69
N GLN A 5 -13.14 -3.35 -6.85
CA GLN A 5 -13.81 -4.06 -5.75
C GLN A 5 -12.85 -4.75 -4.76
N ARG A 6 -11.58 -5.01 -5.13
CA ARG A 6 -10.62 -5.67 -4.22
C ARG A 6 -10.04 -4.73 -3.17
N LEU A 7 -9.95 -3.44 -3.46
CA LEU A 7 -9.36 -2.41 -2.59
C LEU A 7 -10.16 -2.15 -1.29
N LEU A 8 -11.40 -2.64 -1.18
CA LEU A 8 -12.32 -2.37 -0.06
C LEU A 8 -12.46 -3.51 0.93
N ARG A 9 -11.91 -4.70 0.65
CA ARG A 9 -11.98 -5.79 1.62
C ARG A 9 -10.76 -5.71 2.54
N LYS A 10 -10.94 -5.10 3.72
CA LYS A 10 -10.16 -5.52 4.90
C LYS A 10 -10.51 -7.00 5.11
N ASN A 11 -9.83 -7.89 4.39
CA ASN A 11 -10.02 -9.33 4.50
C ASN A 11 -9.79 -9.66 5.98
N LYS A 12 -10.82 -10.20 6.65
CA LYS A 12 -10.70 -10.67 8.03
C LYS A 12 -9.70 -11.81 8.03
N THR A 13 -8.43 -11.50 8.28
CA THR A 13 -7.43 -12.53 8.54
C THR A 13 -7.48 -12.86 10.01
N GLU A 14 -7.50 -14.15 10.32
CA GLU A 14 -7.47 -14.66 11.69
C GLU A 14 -6.16 -14.33 12.40
N VAL A 15 -5.11 -14.05 11.62
CA VAL A 15 -3.76 -13.74 12.07
C VAL A 15 -3.32 -12.38 11.54
N GLY A 16 -2.64 -11.60 12.37
CA GLY A 16 -2.05 -10.31 12.03
C GLY A 16 -2.40 -9.21 13.04
N PRO A 17 -2.00 -7.96 12.77
CA PRO A 17 -2.36 -6.81 13.59
C PRO A 17 -3.88 -6.58 13.58
N ASP A 18 -4.38 -5.88 14.60
CA ASP A 18 -5.79 -5.51 14.72
C ASP A 18 -6.25 -4.79 13.45
N ILE A 19 -7.49 -5.03 13.03
CA ILE A 19 -8.05 -4.50 11.78
C ILE A 19 -8.03 -2.96 11.75
N ASP A 20 -8.10 -2.33 12.91
CA ASP A 20 -8.14 -0.88 13.07
C ASP A 20 -6.78 -0.22 12.87
N ILE A 21 -5.68 -0.95 13.07
CA ILE A 21 -4.32 -0.43 12.85
C ILE A 21 -3.73 -0.82 11.49
N ARG A 22 -4.50 -1.54 10.66
CA ARG A 22 -4.09 -1.89 9.30
C ARG A 22 -4.27 -0.71 8.36
N VAL A 23 -3.21 -0.40 7.61
CA VAL A 23 -3.20 0.66 6.62
C VAL A 23 -3.55 0.08 5.24
N PRO A 24 -4.59 0.58 4.54
CA PRO A 24 -4.89 0.16 3.18
C PRO A 24 -3.85 0.69 2.19
N LEU A 25 -3.66 -0.01 1.07
CA LEU A 25 -2.63 0.32 0.07
C LEU A 25 -2.69 1.78 -0.40
N HIS A 26 -3.89 2.27 -0.74
CA HIS A 26 -4.08 3.64 -1.23
C HIS A 26 -3.66 4.72 -0.22
N GLU A 27 -3.72 4.43 1.08
CA GLU A 27 -3.29 5.36 2.12
C GLU A 27 -1.77 5.40 2.19
N VAL A 28 -1.10 4.24 2.10
CA VAL A 28 0.36 4.16 1.99
C VAL A 28 0.87 4.87 0.74
N GLU A 29 0.22 4.69 -0.41
CA GLU A 29 0.59 5.39 -1.65
C GLU A 29 0.51 6.91 -1.48
N ARG A 30 -0.61 7.42 -0.94
CA ARG A 30 -0.80 8.85 -0.66
C ARG A 30 0.26 9.39 0.32
N GLU A 31 0.50 8.71 1.43
CA GLU A 31 1.48 9.14 2.43
C GLU A 31 2.91 9.17 1.87
N LEU A 32 3.27 8.22 1.00
CA LEU A 32 4.57 8.20 0.34
C LEU A 32 4.73 9.36 -0.65
N GLU A 33 3.69 9.68 -1.43
CA GLU A 33 3.69 10.86 -2.30
C GLU A 33 3.84 12.15 -1.50
N GLU A 34 3.07 12.31 -0.41
CA GLU A 34 3.16 13.46 0.49
C GLU A 34 4.55 13.59 1.15
N ALA A 35 5.21 12.46 1.45
CA ALA A 35 6.57 12.41 1.97
C ALA A 35 7.67 12.66 0.91
N GLY A 36 7.28 12.90 -0.35
CA GLY A 36 8.18 13.23 -1.46
C GLY A 36 8.84 12.02 -2.11
N PHE A 37 8.29 10.82 -1.93
CA PHE A 37 8.69 9.66 -2.70
C PHE A 37 8.10 9.72 -4.12
N GLN A 38 8.79 9.08 -5.05
CA GLN A 38 8.44 8.99 -6.47
C GLN A 38 8.56 7.53 -6.94
N LEU A 39 8.07 7.24 -8.15
CA LEU A 39 8.15 5.92 -8.79
C LEU A 39 7.58 4.78 -7.92
N ILE A 40 6.37 5.00 -7.39
CA ILE A 40 5.68 4.01 -6.57
C ILE A 40 5.27 2.82 -7.45
N ASN A 41 5.77 1.63 -7.12
CA ASN A 41 5.38 0.36 -7.72
C ASN A 41 4.80 -0.55 -6.64
N THR A 42 3.60 -1.08 -6.88
CA THR A 42 2.84 -1.83 -5.88
C THR A 42 2.49 -3.22 -6.41
N ASP A 43 2.61 -4.20 -5.52
CA ASP A 43 2.16 -5.57 -5.75
C ASP A 43 1.19 -5.97 -4.64
N ASP A 44 -0.09 -6.02 -4.99
CA ASP A 44 -1.19 -6.43 -4.13
C ASP A 44 -1.76 -7.81 -4.51
N THR A 45 -1.03 -8.55 -5.36
CA THR A 45 -1.51 -9.82 -5.93
C THR A 45 -0.67 -11.02 -5.53
N SER A 46 0.63 -10.84 -5.26
CA SER A 46 1.53 -11.93 -4.90
C SER A 46 1.31 -12.51 -3.52
N LEU A 47 0.64 -11.77 -2.61
CA LEU A 47 0.35 -12.19 -1.24
C LEU A 47 -1.13 -11.98 -0.93
N ASP A 48 -1.80 -13.00 -0.39
CA ASP A 48 -3.26 -12.96 -0.18
C ASP A 48 -3.73 -11.94 0.87
N TYR A 49 -2.84 -11.51 1.76
CA TYR A 49 -3.16 -10.72 2.95
C TYR A 49 -2.28 -9.50 3.15
N GLN A 50 -1.32 -9.29 2.25
CA GLN A 50 -0.28 -8.28 2.35
C GLN A 50 -0.06 -7.69 0.97
N TYR A 51 0.51 -6.51 0.93
CA TYR A 51 0.97 -5.87 -0.30
C TYR A 51 2.42 -5.45 -0.12
N ILE A 52 3.11 -5.28 -1.23
CA ILE A 52 4.49 -4.80 -1.28
C ILE A 52 4.49 -3.44 -1.99
N VAL A 53 5.16 -2.45 -1.41
CA VAL A 53 5.35 -1.13 -2.01
C VAL A 53 6.84 -0.86 -2.17
N LEU A 54 7.25 -0.51 -3.38
CA LEU A 54 8.57 0.00 -3.69
C LEU A 54 8.44 1.48 -4.05
N ALA A 55 9.17 2.34 -3.33
CA ALA A 55 9.14 3.79 -3.55
C ALA A 55 10.56 4.36 -3.51
N VAL A 56 10.84 5.35 -4.36
CA VAL A 56 12.16 5.95 -4.50
C VAL A 56 12.09 7.41 -4.10
N LYS A 57 12.86 7.80 -3.08
CA LYS A 57 13.03 9.21 -2.76
C LYS A 57 14.07 9.81 -3.69
N ARG A 58 13.68 10.78 -4.50
CA ARG A 58 14.65 11.55 -5.28
C ARG A 58 15.45 12.41 -4.31
N LEU A 59 16.72 12.09 -4.12
CA LEU A 59 17.64 12.96 -3.38
C LEU A 59 17.89 14.20 -4.23
N SER A 60 17.47 15.37 -3.73
CA SER A 60 17.92 16.65 -4.25
C SER A 60 19.41 16.77 -3.94
N ILE A 61 20.24 16.88 -4.97
CA ILE A 61 21.63 17.33 -4.77
C ILE A 61 21.54 18.86 -4.69
N GLU A 62 21.73 19.42 -3.50
CA GLU A 62 22.00 20.85 -3.30
C GLU A 62 23.42 21.21 -3.75
#